data_AF-A0AA97JME7-F1
#
_entry.id   AF-A0AA97JME7-F1
#
_cell.length_a   1.000
_cell.length_b   1.000
_cell.length_c   1.000
_cell.angle_alpha   90.00
_cell.angle_beta   90.00
_cell.angle_gamma   90.00
#
_symmetry.space_group_name_H-M   'P 1'
#
loop_
_entity.id
_entity.type
_entity.pdbx_description
1 polymer ?
#
loop_
_entity_poly.entity_id
_entity_poly.type
_entity_poly.pdbx_seq_one_letter_code
_entity_poly.pdbx_strand_id
1 'polypeptide(L)'
;MMLKEMQKHYEAVELIEKASMMYLENGTPDTAAIALDRAGKVIENINPSKAIQLYQQTASVFENEERLRQSVEMYGKASRLLVRGRRLDEATASLQKEKSIYKDIENYPTCYKKTIAQVLVHLHRNDYVAAEKCVRESYSIPGFRESEDCAALEQLLEGYDQQDQDQVSDVCNSPLFKYMDNDYAKLALSLSVRGGGIKKKSPIAPQGKAEGSVVTSSHENEEDDEYAGGLC
;
A
#
# COMPACT_ATOMS: atom_id res chain seq x y z
N MET A 1 29.36 -0.05 17.91
CA MET A 1 29.69 0.84 16.78
C MET A 1 28.42 1.45 16.17
N MET A 2 27.41 0.64 15.81
CA MET A 2 26.11 1.13 15.29
C MET A 2 25.36 2.13 16.20
N LEU A 3 25.28 1.92 17.51
CA LEU A 3 24.58 2.86 18.43
C LEU A 3 25.20 4.28 18.42
N LYS A 4 26.53 4.38 18.26
CA LYS A 4 27.24 5.66 18.21
C LYS A 4 27.02 6.37 16.87
N GLU A 5 26.86 5.61 15.78
CA GLU A 5 26.52 6.15 14.46
C GLU A 5 25.05 6.61 14.42
N MET A 6 24.14 5.83 15.02
CA MET A 6 22.73 6.22 15.18
C MET A 6 22.58 7.51 15.99
N GLN A 7 23.29 7.66 17.10
CA GLN A 7 23.27 8.91 17.89
C GLN A 7 23.75 10.12 17.06
N LYS A 8 24.80 9.97 16.25
CA LYS A 8 25.26 11.02 15.34
C LYS A 8 24.22 11.39 14.27
N HIS A 9 23.41 10.45 13.82
CA HIS A 9 22.33 10.74 12.86
C HIS A 9 21.22 11.59 13.48
N TYR A 10 20.84 11.34 14.74
CA TYR A 10 19.85 12.18 15.43
C TYR A 10 20.38 13.59 15.66
N GLU A 11 21.63 13.73 16.13
CA GLU A 11 22.29 15.04 16.31
C GLU A 11 22.39 15.80 14.97
N ALA A 12 22.74 15.11 13.88
CA ALA A 12 22.82 15.71 12.55
C ALA A 12 21.45 16.24 12.08
N VAL A 13 20.37 15.48 12.31
CA VAL A 13 19.01 15.94 11.97
C VAL A 13 18.64 17.19 12.74
N GLU A 14 18.90 17.24 14.04
CA GLU A 14 18.60 18.43 14.87
C GLU A 14 19.38 19.66 14.40
N LEU A 15 20.66 19.50 14.04
CA LEU A 15 21.47 20.57 13.46
C LEU A 15 20.94 21.03 12.10
N ILE A 16 20.46 20.10 11.27
CA ILE A 16 19.86 20.43 9.97
C ILE A 16 18.54 21.18 10.15
N GLU A 17 17.70 20.82 11.11
CA GLU A 17 16.47 21.57 11.42
C GLU A 17 16.77 22.99 11.89
N LYS A 18 17.78 23.17 12.74
CA LYS A 18 18.22 24.51 13.15
C LYS A 18 18.75 25.31 11.97
N ALA A 19 19.54 24.68 11.10
CA ALA A 19 20.05 25.32 9.89
C ALA A 19 18.92 25.68 8.91
N SER A 20 17.90 24.83 8.74
CA SER A 20 16.77 25.12 7.86
C SER A 20 15.95 26.32 8.35
N MET A 21 15.76 26.47 9.66
CA MET A 21 15.15 27.67 10.24
C MET A 21 15.96 28.93 9.90
N MET A 22 17.30 28.89 10.05
CA MET A 22 18.17 30.02 9.67
C MET A 22 18.11 30.32 8.16
N TYR A 23 18.04 29.31 7.31
CA TYR A 23 17.88 29.51 5.87
C TYR A 23 16.54 30.15 5.51
N LEU A 24 15.46 29.81 6.20
CA LEU A 24 14.14 30.43 6.02
C LEU A 24 14.17 31.90 6.47
N GLU A 25 14.75 32.19 7.63
CA GLU A 25 14.91 33.57 8.13
C GLU A 25 15.78 34.43 7.21
N ASN A 26 16.78 33.82 6.57
CA ASN A 26 17.65 34.47 5.59
C ASN A 26 17.02 34.60 4.19
N GLY A 27 15.76 34.18 3.99
CA GLY A 27 15.09 34.27 2.69
C GLY A 27 15.59 33.28 1.64
N THR A 28 16.14 32.14 2.07
CA THR A 28 16.64 31.06 1.20
C THR A 28 15.86 29.74 1.39
N PRO A 29 14.54 29.73 1.14
CA PRO A 29 13.66 28.60 1.40
C PRO A 29 14.04 27.33 0.62
N ASP A 30 14.56 27.48 -0.59
CA ASP A 30 15.04 26.37 -1.41
C ASP A 30 16.16 25.57 -0.73
N THR A 31 17.10 26.28 -0.09
CA THR A 31 18.21 25.64 0.62
C THR A 31 17.71 24.93 1.87
N ALA A 32 16.75 25.54 2.57
CA ALA A 32 16.07 24.93 3.71
C ALA A 32 15.37 23.62 3.31
N ALA A 33 14.62 23.63 2.20
CA ALA A 33 13.89 22.47 1.72
C ALA A 33 14.81 21.33 1.29
N ILE A 34 15.91 21.63 0.58
CA ILE A 34 16.93 20.62 0.20
C ILE A 34 17.58 20.00 1.44
N ALA A 35 17.90 20.82 2.45
CA ALA A 35 18.50 20.34 3.68
C ALA A 35 17.53 19.40 4.44
N LEU A 36 16.26 19.78 4.57
CA LEU A 36 15.22 19.00 5.23
C LEU A 36 14.91 17.69 4.49
N ASP A 37 14.79 17.70 3.16
CA ASP A 37 14.58 16.47 2.36
C ASP A 37 15.74 15.47 2.56
N ARG A 38 16.97 15.98 2.59
CA ARG A 38 18.16 15.15 2.85
C ARG A 38 18.15 14.57 4.26
N ALA A 39 17.77 15.37 5.27
CA ALA A 39 17.64 14.90 6.65
C ALA A 39 16.56 13.80 6.76
N GLY A 40 15.41 13.99 6.11
CA GLY A 40 14.35 13.01 6.00
C GLY A 40 14.88 11.67 5.50
N LYS A 41 15.56 11.68 4.36
CA LYS A 41 16.13 10.47 3.74
C LYS A 41 17.12 9.72 4.63
N VAL A 42 17.96 10.42 5.39
CA VAL A 42 18.93 9.79 6.31
C VAL A 42 18.21 9.09 7.46
N ILE A 43 17.13 9.68 7.97
CA ILE A 43 16.43 9.17 9.14
C ILE A 43 15.28 8.21 8.81
N GLU A 44 14.87 8.05 7.54
CA GLU A 44 13.76 7.16 7.14
C GLU A 44 13.83 5.74 7.73
N ASN A 45 15.01 5.13 7.69
CA ASN A 45 15.21 3.76 8.17
C ASN A 45 15.53 3.67 9.67
N ILE A 46 15.77 4.81 10.32
CA ILE A 46 16.18 4.91 11.73
C ILE A 46 14.99 5.36 12.60
N ASN A 47 14.31 6.43 12.19
CA ASN A 47 13.12 6.98 12.82
C ASN A 47 12.14 7.48 11.74
N PRO A 48 11.22 6.62 11.26
CA PRO A 48 10.26 6.98 10.22
C PRO A 48 9.31 8.09 10.65
N SER A 49 8.96 8.17 11.94
CA SER A 49 8.09 9.23 12.47
C SER A 49 8.73 10.62 12.33
N LYS A 50 10.04 10.72 12.59
CA LYS A 50 10.78 11.98 12.39
C LYS A 50 10.94 12.30 10.89
N ALA A 51 11.16 11.30 10.04
CA ALA A 51 11.21 11.51 8.59
C ALA A 51 9.89 12.08 8.04
N ILE A 52 8.74 11.58 8.51
CA ILE A 52 7.42 12.10 8.13
C ILE A 52 7.30 13.59 8.49
N GLN A 53 7.70 13.98 9.71
CA GLN A 53 7.66 15.38 10.14
C GLN A 53 8.54 16.27 9.25
N LEU A 54 9.76 15.83 8.95
CA LEU A 54 10.68 16.57 8.09
C LEU A 54 10.10 16.74 6.68
N TYR A 55 9.52 15.68 6.09
CA TYR A 55 8.89 15.80 4.78
C TYR A 55 7.66 16.71 4.78
N GLN A 56 6.83 16.67 5.83
CA GLN A 56 5.70 17.58 5.97
C GLN A 56 6.16 19.04 6.12
N GLN A 57 7.23 19.29 6.88
CA GLN A 57 7.86 20.60 6.98
C GLN A 57 8.40 21.07 5.62
N THR A 58 9.15 20.24 4.90
CA THR A 58 9.63 20.53 3.55
C THR A 58 8.46 20.84 2.61
N ALA A 59 7.39 20.07 2.67
CA ALA A 59 6.20 20.28 1.87
C ALA A 59 5.56 21.65 2.15
N SER A 60 5.43 22.02 3.43
CA SER A 60 4.93 23.34 3.83
C SER A 60 5.81 24.49 3.33
N VAL A 61 7.14 24.33 3.32
CA VAL A 61 8.04 25.33 2.72
C VAL A 61 7.74 25.50 1.23
N PHE A 62 7.57 24.41 0.49
CA PHE A 62 7.20 24.49 -0.93
C PHE A 62 5.79 25.05 -1.15
N GLU A 63 4.81 24.78 -0.28
CA GLU A 63 3.48 25.38 -0.38
C GLU A 63 3.52 26.91 -0.24
N ASN A 64 4.31 27.41 0.72
CA ASN A 64 4.45 28.86 0.95
C ASN A 64 5.08 29.59 -0.25
N GLU A 65 5.93 28.90 -1.01
CA GLU A 65 6.55 29.42 -2.24
C GLU A 65 5.72 29.12 -3.51
N GLU A 66 4.46 28.68 -3.36
CA GLU A 66 3.54 28.30 -4.46
C GLU A 66 4.07 27.16 -5.37
N ARG A 67 5.04 26.40 -4.86
CA ARG A 67 5.71 25.28 -5.54
C ARG A 67 4.95 23.97 -5.35
N LEU A 68 3.70 23.95 -5.80
CA LEU A 68 2.74 22.86 -5.53
C LEU A 68 3.22 21.47 -5.99
N ARG A 69 3.93 21.38 -7.13
CA ARG A 69 4.47 20.10 -7.62
C ARG A 69 5.54 19.50 -6.70
N GLN A 70 6.43 20.33 -6.15
CA GLN A 70 7.42 19.87 -5.18
C GLN A 70 6.78 19.55 -3.83
N SER A 71 5.81 20.36 -3.39
CA SER A 71 5.05 20.10 -2.17
C SER A 71 4.39 18.72 -2.19
N VAL A 72 3.63 18.41 -3.25
CA VAL A 72 2.89 17.15 -3.34
C VAL A 72 3.80 15.93 -3.41
N GLU A 73 4.99 16.06 -3.99
CA GLU A 73 6.01 15.00 -3.97
C GLU A 73 6.46 14.67 -2.53
N MET A 74 6.66 15.71 -1.71
CA MET A 74 7.03 15.53 -0.31
C MET A 74 5.90 14.91 0.51
N TYR A 75 4.65 15.34 0.32
CA TYR A 75 3.50 14.66 0.92
C TYR A 75 3.38 13.21 0.47
N GLY A 76 3.66 12.90 -0.81
CA GLY A 76 3.69 11.53 -1.31
C GLY A 76 4.73 10.65 -0.62
N LYS A 77 5.92 11.18 -0.28
CA LYS A 77 6.91 10.47 0.55
C LYS A 77 6.36 10.22 1.97
N ALA A 78 5.76 11.24 2.59
CA ALA A 78 5.17 11.14 3.92
C ALA A 78 4.02 10.12 3.99
N SER A 79 3.07 10.14 3.03
CA SER A 79 1.93 9.22 2.97
C SER A 79 2.37 7.76 2.83
N ARG A 80 3.38 7.49 2.00
CA ARG A 80 3.95 6.14 1.84
C ARG A 80 4.58 5.64 3.15
N LEU A 81 5.32 6.51 3.84
CA LEU A 81 5.88 6.20 5.16
C LEU A 81 4.79 5.95 6.22
N LEU A 82 3.72 6.74 6.21
CA LEU A 82 2.58 6.57 7.12
C LEU A 82 1.86 5.24 6.90
N VAL A 83 1.62 4.85 5.65
CA VAL A 83 1.05 3.55 5.31
C VAL A 83 1.98 2.41 5.73
N ARG A 84 3.27 2.52 5.45
CA ARG A 84 4.28 1.53 5.87
C ARG A 84 4.30 1.35 7.39
N GLY A 85 4.18 2.45 8.13
CA GLY A 85 4.11 2.48 9.60
C GLY A 85 2.74 2.12 10.18
N ARG A 86 1.76 1.73 9.35
CA ARG A 86 0.37 1.42 9.76
C ARG A 86 -0.33 2.56 10.50
N ARG A 87 0.11 3.81 10.32
CA ARG A 87 -0.54 5.02 10.85
C ARG A 87 -1.64 5.47 9.89
N LEU A 88 -2.69 4.64 9.79
CA LEU A 88 -3.70 4.77 8.73
C LEU A 88 -4.53 6.05 8.85
N ASP A 89 -4.82 6.53 10.06
CA ASP A 89 -5.56 7.79 10.25
C ASP A 89 -4.82 8.98 9.64
N GLU A 90 -3.54 9.14 9.99
CA GLU A 90 -2.70 10.20 9.44
C GLU A 90 -2.45 10.02 7.94
N ALA A 91 -2.34 8.78 7.46
CA ALA A 91 -2.23 8.50 6.04
C ALA A 91 -3.45 9.00 5.26
N THR A 92 -4.67 8.84 5.79
CA THR A 92 -5.88 9.36 5.12
C THR A 92 -5.87 10.87 4.98
N ALA A 93 -5.45 11.59 6.02
CA ALA A 93 -5.34 13.05 5.98
C ALA A 93 -4.26 13.52 4.99
N SER A 94 -3.10 12.84 4.99
CA SER A 94 -1.99 13.13 4.07
C SER A 94 -2.38 12.89 2.61
N LEU A 95 -3.05 11.76 2.31
CA LEU A 95 -3.55 11.44 0.98
C LEU A 95 -4.64 12.40 0.51
N GLN A 96 -5.53 12.85 1.40
CA GLN A 96 -6.53 13.86 1.07
C GLN A 96 -5.88 15.20 0.69
N LYS A 97 -4.83 15.59 1.42
CA LYS A 97 -4.05 16.79 1.10
C LYS A 97 -3.37 16.66 -0.27
N GLU A 98 -2.74 15.52 -0.57
CA GLU A 98 -2.17 15.25 -1.90
C GLU A 98 -3.22 15.37 -3.01
N LYS A 99 -4.39 14.75 -2.82
CA LYS A 99 -5.48 14.78 -3.80
C LYS A 99 -5.99 16.19 -4.05
N SER A 100 -6.10 17.02 -3.01
CA SER A 100 -6.47 18.43 -3.16
C SER A 100 -5.45 19.17 -4.03
N ILE A 101 -4.15 19.04 -3.72
CA ILE A 101 -3.09 19.72 -4.47
C ILE A 101 -3.04 19.23 -5.92
N TYR A 102 -3.19 17.93 -6.17
CA TYR A 102 -3.24 17.40 -7.55
C TYR A 102 -4.46 17.88 -8.33
N LYS A 103 -5.60 18.08 -7.66
CA LYS A 103 -6.79 18.68 -8.26
C LYS A 103 -6.53 20.14 -8.65
N ASP A 104 -5.85 20.89 -7.79
CA ASP A 104 -5.48 22.30 -8.06
C ASP A 104 -4.47 22.43 -9.20
N ILE A 105 -3.56 21.45 -9.35
CA ILE A 105 -2.62 21.35 -10.48
C ILE A 105 -3.31 20.80 -11.76
N GLU A 106 -4.59 20.41 -11.68
CA GLU A 106 -5.36 19.76 -12.75
C GLU A 106 -4.75 18.44 -13.26
N ASN A 107 -3.98 17.75 -12.40
CA ASN A 107 -3.46 16.43 -12.71
C ASN A 107 -4.47 15.35 -12.29
N TYR A 108 -5.56 15.27 -13.05
CA TYR A 108 -6.67 14.36 -12.78
C TYR A 108 -6.29 12.86 -12.76
N PRO A 109 -5.46 12.33 -13.68
CA PRO A 109 -5.07 10.92 -13.64
C PRO A 109 -4.40 10.52 -12.33
N THR A 110 -3.58 11.42 -11.77
CA THR A 110 -2.93 11.15 -10.47
C THR A 110 -3.94 11.22 -9.33
N CYS A 111 -4.96 12.08 -9.41
CA CYS A 111 -6.05 12.11 -8.42
C CYS A 111 -6.76 10.76 -8.32
N TYR A 112 -6.97 10.06 -9.44
CA TYR A 112 -7.64 8.75 -9.43
C TYR A 112 -6.82 7.73 -8.65
N LYS A 113 -5.50 7.70 -8.88
CA LYS A 113 -4.56 6.85 -8.12
C LYS A 113 -4.56 7.19 -6.63
N LYS A 114 -4.70 8.46 -6.26
CA LYS A 114 -4.84 8.86 -4.85
C LYS A 114 -6.16 8.40 -4.25
N THR A 115 -7.27 8.44 -5.00
CA THR A 115 -8.53 7.85 -4.57
C THR A 115 -8.40 6.35 -4.32
N ILE A 116 -7.70 5.61 -5.19
CA ILE A 116 -7.41 4.18 -4.95
C ILE A 116 -6.67 3.99 -3.62
N ALA A 117 -5.61 4.76 -3.38
CA ALA A 117 -4.86 4.69 -2.13
C ALA A 117 -5.74 5.01 -0.90
N GLN A 118 -6.62 6.02 -0.98
CA GLN A 118 -7.55 6.36 0.10
C GLN A 118 -8.52 5.22 0.41
N VAL A 119 -9.14 4.63 -0.61
CA VAL A 119 -10.07 3.51 -0.45
C VAL A 119 -9.36 2.33 0.21
N LEU A 120 -8.16 1.97 -0.25
CA LEU A 120 -7.37 0.90 0.37
C LEU A 120 -7.09 1.17 1.85
N VAL A 121 -6.72 2.41 2.21
CA VAL A 121 -6.46 2.78 3.61
C VAL A 121 -7.74 2.70 4.45
N HIS A 122 -8.89 3.18 3.96
CA HIS A 122 -10.17 3.10 4.67
C HIS A 122 -10.66 1.66 4.85
N LEU A 123 -10.52 0.81 3.82
CA LEU A 123 -10.86 -0.61 3.92
C LEU A 123 -9.96 -1.35 4.94
N HIS A 124 -8.68 -1.00 5.05
CA HIS A 124 -7.79 -1.52 6.09
C HIS A 124 -8.13 -1.03 7.50
N ARG A 125 -8.68 0.19 7.61
CA ARG A 125 -9.31 0.68 8.86
C ARG A 125 -10.65 0.02 9.13
N ASN A 126 -11.11 -0.82 8.22
CA ASN A 126 -12.41 -1.45 8.21
C ASN A 126 -13.58 -0.45 8.22
N ASP A 127 -13.38 0.73 7.66
CA ASP A 127 -14.36 1.80 7.53
C ASP A 127 -14.88 1.85 6.09
N TYR A 128 -15.88 1.02 5.81
CA TYR A 128 -16.49 0.92 4.48
C TYR A 128 -17.19 2.23 4.08
N VAL A 129 -17.88 2.87 5.01
CA VAL A 129 -18.64 4.11 4.75
C VAL A 129 -17.69 5.23 4.32
N ALA A 130 -16.54 5.37 4.96
CA ALA A 130 -15.53 6.33 4.52
C ALA A 130 -14.94 5.97 3.15
N ALA A 131 -14.69 4.68 2.89
CA ALA A 131 -14.18 4.22 1.59
C ALA A 131 -15.15 4.55 0.44
N GLU A 132 -16.44 4.24 0.61
CA GLU A 132 -17.50 4.57 -0.37
C GLU A 132 -17.62 6.08 -0.58
N LYS A 133 -17.57 6.86 0.51
CA LYS A 133 -17.59 8.32 0.44
C LYS A 133 -16.42 8.87 -0.38
N CYS A 134 -15.21 8.33 -0.23
CA CYS A 134 -14.06 8.76 -1.03
C CYS A 134 -14.26 8.54 -2.54
N VAL A 135 -14.86 7.42 -2.94
CA VAL A 135 -15.20 7.17 -4.36
C VAL A 135 -16.27 8.16 -4.82
N ARG A 136 -17.31 8.36 -4.01
CA ARG A 136 -18.42 9.26 -4.34
C ARG A 136 -17.97 10.70 -4.56
N GLU A 137 -17.12 11.22 -3.68
CA GLU A 137 -16.54 12.56 -3.82
C GLU A 137 -15.68 12.69 -5.09
N SER A 138 -15.05 11.59 -5.51
CA SER A 138 -14.20 11.55 -6.70
C SER A 138 -14.98 11.61 -8.01
N TYR A 139 -16.28 11.30 -8.03
CA TYR A 139 -17.12 11.49 -9.23
C TYR A 139 -17.18 12.95 -9.69
N SER A 140 -16.91 13.91 -8.80
CA SER A 140 -16.81 15.33 -9.15
C SER A 140 -15.53 15.69 -9.91
N ILE A 141 -14.55 14.78 -9.97
CA ILE A 141 -13.28 14.99 -10.66
C ILE A 141 -13.50 14.69 -12.16
N PRO A 142 -13.13 15.63 -13.07
CA PRO A 142 -13.25 15.43 -14.50
C PRO A 142 -12.60 14.11 -14.95
N GLY A 143 -13.32 13.29 -15.71
CA GLY A 143 -12.81 12.04 -16.27
C GLY A 143 -12.77 10.84 -15.32
N PHE A 144 -13.07 11.00 -14.02
CA PHE A 144 -13.00 9.88 -13.08
C PHE A 144 -14.06 8.80 -13.37
N ARG A 145 -15.31 9.18 -13.64
CA ARG A 145 -16.41 8.22 -13.88
C ARG A 145 -16.15 7.28 -15.07
N GLU A 146 -15.45 7.75 -16.09
CA GLU A 146 -15.14 6.98 -17.31
C GLU A 146 -13.80 6.23 -17.19
N SER A 147 -13.08 6.42 -16.10
CA SER A 147 -11.76 5.81 -15.88
C SER A 147 -11.88 4.35 -15.45
N GLU A 148 -10.90 3.53 -15.85
CA GLU A 148 -10.73 2.16 -15.36
C GLU A 148 -10.52 2.13 -13.84
N ASP A 149 -9.94 3.19 -13.27
CA ASP A 149 -9.74 3.33 -11.82
C ASP A 149 -11.07 3.35 -11.06
N CYS A 150 -12.09 4.02 -11.60
CA CYS A 150 -13.42 4.07 -10.99
C CYS A 150 -14.12 2.71 -11.06
N ALA A 151 -14.11 2.06 -12.23
CA ALA A 151 -14.70 0.74 -12.41
C ALA A 151 -14.06 -0.29 -11.46
N ALA A 152 -12.74 -0.27 -11.32
CA ALA A 152 -12.03 -1.16 -10.41
C ALA A 152 -12.35 -0.87 -8.93
N LEU A 153 -12.56 0.40 -8.55
CA LEU A 153 -12.95 0.76 -7.19
C LEU A 153 -14.39 0.36 -6.87
N GLU A 154 -15.31 0.48 -7.82
CA GLU A 154 -16.69 0.01 -7.66
C GLU A 154 -16.72 -1.51 -7.48
N GLN A 155 -15.99 -2.26 -8.30
CA GLN A 155 -15.86 -3.72 -8.15
C GLN A 155 -15.21 -4.10 -6.81
N LEU A 156 -14.21 -3.35 -6.35
CA LEU A 156 -13.58 -3.59 -5.05
C LEU A 156 -14.55 -3.38 -3.89
N LEU A 157 -15.32 -2.28 -3.92
CA LEU A 157 -16.31 -1.97 -2.89
C LEU A 157 -17.48 -2.94 -2.90
N GLU A 158 -17.94 -3.36 -4.08
CA GLU A 158 -18.98 -4.38 -4.22
C GLU A 158 -18.54 -5.71 -3.62
N GLY A 159 -17.34 -6.20 -3.99
CA GLY A 159 -16.82 -7.45 -3.42
C GLY A 159 -16.57 -7.37 -1.92
N TYR A 160 -16.18 -6.19 -1.41
CA TYR A 160 -16.02 -5.99 0.03
C TYR A 160 -17.35 -6.00 0.78
N ASP A 161 -18.41 -5.41 0.21
CA ASP A 161 -19.76 -5.41 0.79
C ASP A 161 -20.40 -6.81 0.78
N GLN A 162 -20.24 -7.54 -0.33
CA GLN A 162 -20.72 -8.92 -0.48
C GLN A 162 -19.88 -9.95 0.30
N GLN A 163 -18.77 -9.54 0.91
CA GLN A 163 -17.81 -10.41 1.60
C GLN A 163 -17.22 -11.48 0.66
N ASP A 164 -17.06 -11.16 -0.63
CA ASP A 164 -16.42 -12.01 -1.61
C ASP A 164 -14.90 -11.77 -1.60
N GLN A 165 -14.17 -12.67 -0.93
CA GLN A 165 -12.72 -12.59 -0.85
C GLN A 165 -12.04 -12.83 -2.20
N ASP A 166 -12.62 -13.66 -3.08
CA ASP A 166 -12.01 -14.01 -4.36
C ASP A 166 -12.08 -12.80 -5.29
N GLN A 167 -13.24 -12.14 -5.37
CA GLN A 167 -13.42 -10.89 -6.12
C GLN A 167 -12.48 -9.78 -5.64
N VAL A 168 -12.41 -9.55 -4.32
CA VAL A 168 -11.49 -8.54 -3.75
C VAL A 168 -10.04 -8.87 -4.08
N SER A 169 -9.65 -10.14 -4.00
CA SER A 169 -8.29 -10.58 -4.30
C SER A 169 -7.94 -10.42 -5.78
N ASP A 170 -8.88 -10.69 -6.68
CA ASP A 170 -8.70 -10.54 -8.12
C ASP A 170 -8.51 -9.07 -8.52
N VAL A 171 -9.36 -8.17 -8.00
CA VAL A 171 -9.23 -6.73 -8.23
C VAL A 171 -7.90 -6.21 -7.67
N CYS A 172 -7.53 -6.59 -6.44
CA CYS A 172 -6.25 -6.19 -5.83
C CYS A 172 -5.03 -6.77 -6.58
N ASN A 173 -5.21 -7.86 -7.33
CA ASN A 173 -4.17 -8.45 -8.17
C ASN A 173 -4.11 -7.89 -9.59
N SER A 174 -5.02 -7.01 -9.97
CA SER A 174 -5.01 -6.37 -11.29
C SER A 174 -3.78 -5.47 -11.47
N PRO A 175 -3.35 -5.21 -12.73
CA PRO A 175 -2.25 -4.30 -13.02
C PRO A 175 -2.42 -2.90 -12.40
N LEU A 176 -3.67 -2.42 -12.30
CA LEU A 176 -4.00 -1.11 -11.72
C LEU A 176 -3.51 -0.97 -10.28
N PHE A 177 -3.63 -2.02 -9.47
CA PHE A 177 -3.20 -2.03 -8.07
C PHE A 177 -1.75 -2.45 -7.91
N LYS A 178 -1.26 -3.36 -8.76
CA LYS A 178 0.14 -3.85 -8.71
C LYS A 178 1.17 -2.81 -9.11
N TYR A 179 0.86 -1.92 -10.05
CA TYR A 179 1.77 -0.84 -10.48
C TYR A 179 1.69 0.43 -9.63
N MET A 180 0.91 0.42 -8.54
CA MET A 180 0.95 1.48 -7.53
C MET A 180 2.31 1.49 -6.81
N ASP A 181 2.60 2.56 -6.05
CA ASP A 181 3.75 2.56 -5.16
C ASP A 181 3.74 1.31 -4.26
N ASN A 182 4.93 0.75 -4.01
CA ASN A 182 5.11 -0.52 -3.31
C ASN A 182 4.35 -0.61 -1.97
N ASP A 183 4.27 0.47 -1.20
CA ASP A 183 3.57 0.50 0.07
C ASP A 183 2.04 0.31 -0.11
N TYR A 184 1.44 0.90 -1.15
CA TYR A 184 0.02 0.74 -1.47
C TYR A 184 -0.27 -0.60 -2.15
N ALA A 185 0.62 -1.09 -3.02
CA ALA A 185 0.47 -2.41 -3.65
C ALA A 185 0.49 -3.53 -2.59
N LYS A 186 1.41 -3.45 -1.62
CA LYS A 186 1.43 -4.36 -0.45
C LYS A 186 0.19 -4.23 0.41
N LEU A 187 -0.32 -3.00 0.58
CA LEU A 187 -1.55 -2.76 1.31
C LEU A 187 -2.73 -3.47 0.62
N ALA A 188 -2.89 -3.31 -0.70
CA ALA A 188 -3.91 -3.97 -1.51
C ALA A 188 -3.84 -5.50 -1.39
N LEU A 189 -2.65 -6.09 -1.56
CA LEU A 189 -2.47 -7.55 -1.46
C LEU A 189 -2.74 -8.11 -0.06
N SER A 190 -2.64 -7.28 0.98
CA SER A 190 -2.94 -7.67 2.36
C SER A 190 -4.40 -7.42 2.77
N LEU A 191 -5.25 -6.96 1.85
CA LEU A 191 -6.64 -6.68 2.13
C LEU A 191 -7.45 -7.98 2.23
N SER A 192 -8.27 -8.08 3.28
CA SER A 192 -9.19 -9.19 3.50
C SER A 192 -10.56 -8.68 3.90
N VAL A 193 -11.64 -9.34 3.44
CA VAL A 193 -13.01 -8.99 3.84
C VAL A 193 -13.29 -9.38 5.29
N ARG A 194 -14.10 -8.57 5.99
CA ARG A 194 -14.57 -8.87 7.35
C ARG A 194 -15.36 -10.19 7.31
N GLY A 195 -14.80 -11.27 7.86
CA GLY A 195 -15.44 -12.60 7.84
C GLY A 195 -14.75 -13.62 6.91
N GLY A 196 -13.83 -13.16 6.06
CA GLY A 196 -12.93 -14.00 5.29
C GLY A 196 -11.85 -14.60 6.19
N GLY A 197 -12.26 -15.52 7.07
CA GLY A 197 -11.33 -16.33 7.83
C GLY A 197 -10.31 -16.92 6.86
N ILE A 198 -9.03 -16.66 7.12
CA ILE A 198 -7.92 -17.35 6.47
C ILE A 198 -8.26 -18.84 6.56
N LYS A 199 -8.70 -19.44 5.45
CA LYS A 199 -8.69 -20.89 5.32
C LYS A 199 -7.22 -21.27 5.33
N LYS A 200 -6.64 -21.40 6.52
CA LYS A 200 -5.49 -22.26 6.74
C LYS A 200 -5.90 -23.57 6.10
N LYS A 201 -5.33 -23.89 4.94
CA LYS A 201 -5.27 -25.27 4.49
C LYS A 201 -4.65 -26.03 5.65
N SER A 202 -5.48 -26.74 6.39
CA SER A 202 -5.04 -27.72 7.37
C SER A 202 -4.02 -28.60 6.66
N PRO A 203 -2.83 -28.82 7.22
CA PRO A 203 -1.90 -29.78 6.64
C PRO A 203 -2.63 -31.12 6.60
N ILE A 204 -2.78 -31.69 5.41
CA ILE A 204 -3.15 -33.09 5.26
C ILE A 204 -2.03 -33.86 5.97
N ALA A 205 -2.34 -34.38 7.15
CA ALA A 205 -1.44 -35.24 7.89
C ALA A 205 -1.24 -36.53 7.07
N PRO A 206 0.00 -36.91 6.73
CA PRO A 206 0.25 -38.21 6.14
C PRO A 206 0.05 -39.29 7.21
N GLN A 207 -1.00 -40.09 7.08
CA GLN A 207 -1.17 -41.30 7.87
C GLN A 207 -0.11 -42.33 7.44
N GLY A 208 0.92 -42.48 8.26
CA GLY A 208 1.90 -43.56 8.18
C GLY A 208 1.64 -44.62 9.26
N LYS A 209 1.19 -45.79 8.79
CA LYS A 209 1.48 -47.18 9.21
C LYS A 209 1.47 -47.57 10.70
N ALA A 210 0.70 -48.63 11.00
CA ALA A 210 1.06 -49.64 11.99
C ALA A 210 1.15 -51.00 11.29
N GLU A 211 2.25 -51.70 11.58
CA GLU A 211 2.68 -52.99 11.03
C GLU A 211 1.84 -54.17 11.55
N GLY A 212 1.78 -55.23 10.74
CA GLY A 212 1.30 -56.55 11.11
C GLY A 212 1.73 -57.56 10.06
N SER A 213 2.97 -58.04 10.17
CA SER A 213 3.59 -59.09 9.36
C SER A 213 2.78 -60.39 9.39
N VAL A 214 2.77 -61.17 8.30
CA VAL A 214 3.02 -62.64 8.23
C VAL A 214 2.51 -63.24 6.91
N VAL A 215 3.47 -63.84 6.19
CA VAL A 215 3.40 -65.01 5.30
C VAL A 215 2.88 -64.86 3.86
N THR A 216 3.86 -65.03 2.97
CA THR A 216 3.83 -65.54 1.60
C THR A 216 3.04 -66.85 1.43
N SER A 217 2.17 -66.92 0.43
CA SER A 217 2.00 -68.14 -0.38
C SER A 217 1.38 -67.80 -1.73
N SER A 218 2.05 -68.31 -2.75
CA SER A 218 1.80 -68.35 -4.19
C SER A 218 0.51 -69.06 -4.63
N HIS A 219 -0.13 -68.54 -5.67
CA HIS A 219 -0.55 -69.21 -6.94
C HIS A 219 -1.53 -68.25 -7.63
N GLU A 220 -1.23 -67.69 -8.80
CA GLU A 220 -1.25 -68.30 -10.14
C GLU A 220 -2.66 -68.68 -10.65
N ASN A 221 -2.84 -68.27 -11.91
CA ASN A 221 -3.86 -68.61 -12.90
C ASN A 221 -5.08 -67.67 -12.90
N GLU A 222 -5.11 -66.76 -13.88
CA GLU A 222 -5.69 -66.97 -15.23
C GLU A 222 -7.22 -66.91 -15.11
N GLU A 223 -7.97 -66.15 -15.88
CA GLU A 223 -7.85 -65.82 -17.30
C GLU A 223 -8.92 -64.75 -17.62
N ASP A 224 -8.99 -64.37 -18.90
CA ASP A 224 -10.07 -63.63 -19.56
C ASP A 224 -9.91 -62.10 -19.64
N ASP A 225 -9.04 -61.71 -20.58
CA ASP A 225 -9.45 -61.12 -21.86
C ASP A 225 -10.70 -60.22 -21.85
N GLU A 226 -10.56 -58.97 -22.28
CA GLU A 226 -10.96 -58.63 -23.65
C GLU A 226 -10.45 -57.24 -24.06
N TYR A 227 -10.06 -57.21 -25.32
CA TYR A 227 -9.28 -56.24 -26.05
C TYR A 227 -10.11 -55.05 -26.55
N ALA A 228 -9.35 -54.10 -27.12
CA ALA A 228 -9.74 -53.07 -28.08
C ALA A 228 -10.48 -51.85 -27.50
N GLY A 229 -10.07 -50.63 -27.76
CA GLY A 229 -9.14 -50.11 -28.76
C GLY A 229 -9.32 -48.60 -28.75
N GLY A 230 -8.25 -47.83 -28.91
CA GLY A 230 -8.10 -46.95 -30.08
C GLY A 230 -8.97 -45.68 -29.98
N LEU A 231 -8.55 -44.49 -30.34
CA LEU A 231 -7.45 -44.03 -31.16
C LEU A 231 -7.31 -42.53 -30.83
N CYS A 232 -6.10 -42.03 -31.05
CA CYS A 232 -5.76 -40.64 -31.39
C CYS A 232 -6.02 -39.55 -30.35
#